data_AF-A0A9W5QTY6-F1
#
_entry.id   AF-A0A9W5QTY6-F1
#
_cell.length_a   1.000
_cell.length_b   1.000
_cell.length_c   1.000
_cell.angle_alpha   90.00
_cell.angle_beta   90.00
_cell.angle_gamma   90.00
#
_symmetry.space_group_name_H-M   'P 1'
#
loop_
_entity.id
_entity.type
_entity.pdbx_description
1 polymer ?
#
loop_
_entity_poly.entity_id
_entity_poly.type
_entity_poly.pdbx_seq_one_letter_code
_entity_poly.pdbx_strand_id
1 'polypeptide(L)'
;MGDFQSNLHRATQLATKMRNASDRMQSATSHSINKATRTTLSVNFKAQEANQQNLQITTQFCAAFQQTIDNIHSVANEFEKMDTGLQKTFQ
;
A
#
# COMPACT_ATOMS: atom_id res chain seq x y z
N MET A 1 -6.60 -16.88 -31.82
CA MET A 1 -6.01 -15.72 -31.12
C MET A 1 -6.04 -16.06 -29.64
N GLY A 2 -4.95 -15.85 -28.91
CA GLY A 2 -4.93 -16.16 -27.47
C GLY A 2 -5.94 -15.30 -26.74
N ASP A 3 -6.72 -15.88 -25.83
CA ASP A 3 -7.71 -15.17 -25.03
C ASP A 3 -6.99 -14.12 -24.18
N PHE A 4 -7.04 -12.86 -24.63
CA PHE A 4 -6.54 -11.72 -23.86
C PHE A 4 -7.58 -11.37 -22.80
N GLN A 5 -7.69 -12.19 -21.76
CA GLN A 5 -8.71 -12.02 -20.74
C GLN A 5 -8.21 -11.10 -19.62
N SER A 6 -8.87 -9.96 -19.46
CA SER A 6 -8.65 -9.09 -18.31
C SER A 6 -8.92 -9.85 -16.99
N ASN A 7 -8.06 -9.65 -16.00
CA ASN A 7 -8.26 -10.18 -14.64
C ASN A 7 -8.64 -9.08 -13.65
N LEU A 8 -9.38 -8.06 -14.12
CA LEU A 8 -9.79 -6.89 -13.35
C LEU A 8 -10.43 -7.25 -12.01
N HIS A 9 -11.24 -8.32 -11.98
CA HIS A 9 -11.88 -8.78 -10.76
C HIS A 9 -10.85 -9.22 -9.70
N ARG A 10 -9.87 -10.07 -10.06
CA ARG A 10 -8.83 -10.50 -9.11
C ARG A 10 -7.90 -9.36 -8.71
N ALA A 11 -7.55 -8.49 -9.65
CA ALA A 11 -6.74 -7.30 -9.37
C ALA A 11 -7.44 -6.38 -8.36
N THR A 12 -8.74 -6.15 -8.52
CA THR A 12 -9.56 -5.36 -7.59
C THR A 12 -9.63 -6.00 -6.21
N GLN A 13 -9.83 -7.31 -6.13
CA GLN A 13 -9.84 -8.04 -4.86
C GLN A 13 -8.49 -7.95 -4.12
N LEU A 14 -7.38 -8.12 -4.85
CA LEU A 14 -6.04 -8.00 -4.30
C LEU A 14 -5.78 -6.57 -3.79
N ALA A 15 -6.04 -5.57 -4.62
CA ALA A 15 -5.88 -4.16 -4.29
C ALA A 15 -6.73 -3.76 -3.06
N THR A 16 -7.94 -4.31 -2.92
CA THR A 16 -8.79 -4.08 -1.74
C THR A 16 -8.16 -4.66 -0.47
N LYS A 17 -7.64 -5.90 -0.52
CA LYS A 17 -6.94 -6.52 0.61
C LYS A 17 -5.69 -5.72 1.00
N MET A 18 -4.94 -5.27 0.01
CA MET A 18 -3.76 -4.42 0.22
C MET A 18 -4.14 -3.08 0.85
N ARG A 19 -5.21 -2.42 0.39
CA ARG A 19 -5.70 -1.17 0.98
C ARG A 19 -6.08 -1.34 2.44
N ASN A 20 -6.87 -2.37 2.76
CA ASN A 20 -7.22 -2.68 4.15
C ASN A 20 -5.99 -2.94 5.05
N ALA A 21 -4.92 -3.55 4.50
CA ALA A 21 -3.67 -3.72 5.23
C ALA A 21 -2.94 -2.39 5.43
N SER A 22 -2.86 -1.56 4.38
CA SER A 22 -2.27 -0.21 4.43
C SER A 22 -2.96 0.67 5.48
N ASP A 23 -4.30 0.69 5.48
CA ASP A 23 -5.11 1.48 6.41
C ASP A 23 -4.85 1.07 7.86
N ARG A 24 -4.72 -0.24 8.12
CA ARG A 24 -4.38 -0.76 9.45
C ARG A 24 -2.97 -0.36 9.88
N MET A 25 -1.99 -0.41 8.97
CA MET A 25 -0.63 0.02 9.25
C MET A 25 -0.57 1.51 9.57
N GLN A 26 -1.24 2.34 8.76
CA GLN A 26 -1.31 3.79 8.95
C GLN A 26 -2.04 4.15 10.25
N SER A 27 -3.13 3.46 10.57
CA SER A 27 -3.83 3.61 11.84
C SER A 27 -2.89 3.30 13.00
N ALA A 28 -2.16 2.19 12.97
CA ALA A 28 -1.24 1.82 14.05
C ALA A 28 -0.13 2.87 14.26
N THR A 29 0.39 3.46 13.17
CA THR A 29 1.48 4.44 13.25
C THR A 29 1.05 5.88 13.50
N SER A 30 -0.23 6.20 13.31
CA SER A 30 -0.79 7.51 13.66
C SER A 30 -0.86 7.76 15.17
N HIS A 31 -0.73 6.72 15.99
CA HIS A 31 -0.76 6.85 17.44
C HIS A 31 0.56 7.42 17.96
N SER A 32 0.45 8.47 18.79
CA SER A 32 1.63 9.07 19.42
C SER A 32 2.29 8.09 20.39
N ILE A 33 3.60 7.93 20.27
CA ILE A 33 4.39 7.16 21.23
C ILE A 33 4.69 8.04 22.45
N ASN A 34 4.24 7.60 23.63
CA ASN A 34 4.58 8.26 24.90
C ASN A 34 6.08 8.11 25.19
N LYS A 35 6.79 9.23 25.27
CA LYS A 35 8.23 9.27 25.53
C LYS A 35 8.48 9.56 27.02
N ALA A 36 9.38 8.80 27.65
CA ALA A 36 9.87 9.09 28.99
C ALA A 36 10.93 10.21 28.95
N THR A 37 10.49 11.46 28.80
CA THR A 37 11.38 12.62 28.57
C THR A 37 12.25 13.00 29.77
N ARG A 38 11.92 12.52 30.97
CA ARG A 38 12.64 12.83 32.23
C ARG A 38 13.76 11.86 32.56
N THR A 39 13.95 10.81 31.75
CA THR A 39 14.99 9.80 31.97
C THR A 39 16.27 10.15 31.21
N THR A 40 17.40 10.11 31.90
CA THR A 40 18.74 10.39 31.36
C THR A 40 19.54 9.13 30.97
N LEU A 41 18.93 7.95 31.11
CA LEU A 41 19.57 6.69 30.74
C LEU A 41 19.78 6.61 29.22
N SER A 42 20.98 6.22 28.79
CA SER A 42 21.32 6.07 27.36
C SER A 42 20.33 5.20 26.58
N VAL A 43 19.80 4.14 27.20
CA VAL A 43 18.81 3.25 26.59
C VAL A 43 17.49 3.95 26.25
N ASN A 44 17.09 4.97 27.03
CA ASN A 44 15.89 5.76 26.75
C ASN A 44 16.07 6.61 25.48
N PHE A 45 17.23 7.25 25.32
CA PHE A 45 17.54 8.00 24.11
C PHE A 45 17.53 7.10 22.87
N LYS A 46 18.17 5.93 22.95
CA LYS A 46 18.16 4.93 21.86
C LYS A 46 16.76 4.45 21.52
N ALA A 47 15.93 4.19 22.53
CA ALA A 47 14.53 3.80 22.30
C ALA A 47 13.73 4.90 21.60
N GLN A 48 13.90 6.16 22.00
CA GLN A 48 13.23 7.30 21.36
C GLN A 48 13.67 7.49 19.91
N GLU A 49 14.97 7.34 19.63
CA GLU A 49 15.51 7.38 18.27
C GLU A 49 14.94 6.24 17.40
N ALA A 50 14.99 5.00 17.89
CA ALA A 50 14.46 3.84 17.19
C ALA A 50 12.95 3.99 16.89
N ASN A 51 12.18 4.51 17.84
CA ASN A 51 10.76 4.81 17.64
C ASN A 51 10.54 5.82 16.51
N GLN A 52 11.38 6.85 16.43
CA GLN A 52 11.27 7.87 15.40
C GLN A 52 11.68 7.36 14.02
N GLN A 53 12.74 6.54 13.95
CA GLN A 53 13.16 5.85 12.73
C GLN A 53 12.07 4.90 12.22
N ASN A 54 11.47 4.10 13.11
CA ASN A 54 10.37 3.20 12.76
C ASN A 54 9.15 3.96 12.22
N LEU A 55 8.81 5.11 12.80
CA LEU A 55 7.72 5.95 12.29
C LEU A 55 8.01 6.44 10.86
N GLN A 56 9.24 6.89 10.60
CA GLN A 56 9.64 7.34 9.26
C GLN A 56 9.61 6.20 8.24
N ILE A 57 10.20 5.05 8.58
CA ILE A 57 10.22 3.86 7.72
C ILE A 57 8.79 3.43 7.38
N THR A 58 7.92 3.34 8.40
CA THR A 58 6.55 2.88 8.18
C THR A 58 5.76 3.87 7.31
N THR A 59 5.99 5.17 7.49
CA THR A 59 5.35 6.22 6.67
C THR A 59 5.76 6.08 5.20
N GLN A 60 7.06 5.93 4.92
CA GLN A 60 7.57 5.74 3.57
C GLN A 60 7.06 4.45 2.94
N PHE A 61 7.05 3.36 3.72
CA PHE A 61 6.51 2.08 3.26
C PHE A 61 5.03 2.18 2.89
N CYS A 62 4.20 2.78 3.76
CA CYS A 62 2.77 2.94 3.47
C CYS A 62 2.53 3.76 2.19
N ALA A 63 3.31 4.82 1.97
CA ALA A 63 3.21 5.63 0.75
C ALA A 63 3.56 4.82 -0.51
N ALA A 64 4.67 4.07 -0.50
CA ALA A 64 5.07 3.22 -1.63
C ALA A 64 4.06 2.08 -1.87
N PHE A 65 3.53 1.51 -0.79
CA PHE A 65 2.51 0.47 -0.86
C PHE A 65 1.20 0.99 -1.46
N GLN A 66 0.77 2.20 -1.09
CA GLN A 66 -0.40 2.86 -1.68
C GLN A 66 -0.20 3.12 -3.17
N GLN A 67 0.95 3.61 -3.58
CA GLN A 67 1.28 3.80 -5.00
C GLN A 67 1.20 2.47 -5.78
N THR A 68 1.65 1.37 -5.17
CA THR A 68 1.56 0.03 -5.79
C THR A 68 0.11 -0.41 -5.98
N ILE A 69 -0.77 -0.15 -5.01
CA ILE A 69 -2.21 -0.42 -5.10
C ILE A 69 -2.82 0.36 -6.28
N ASP A 70 -2.47 1.64 -6.41
CA ASP A 70 -3.00 2.50 -7.47
C ASP A 70 -2.52 2.04 -8.85
N ASN A 71 -1.25 1.61 -8.96
CA ASN A 71 -0.69 1.02 -10.19
C ASN A 71 -1.44 -0.25 -10.60
N ILE A 72 -1.75 -1.16 -9.67
CA ILE A 72 -2.52 -2.38 -9.94
C ILE A 72 -3.90 -2.03 -10.51
N HIS A 73 -4.58 -1.04 -9.93
CA HIS A 73 -5.87 -0.58 -10.44
C HIS A 73 -5.74 0.02 -11.85
N SER A 74 -4.72 0.83 -12.13
CA SER A 74 -4.51 1.44 -13.45
C SER A 74 -4.29 0.37 -14.52
N VAL A 75 -3.35 -0.54 -14.30
CA VAL A 75 -3.01 -1.60 -15.26
C VAL A 75 -4.20 -2.53 -15.49
N ALA A 76 -4.94 -2.88 -14.45
CA ALA A 76 -6.13 -3.71 -14.60
C ALA A 76 -7.21 -3.04 -15.46
N ASN A 77 -7.41 -1.73 -15.30
CA ASN A 77 -8.33 -0.95 -16.13
C ASN A 77 -7.86 -0.84 -17.59
N GLU A 78 -6.55 -0.72 -17.82
CA GLU A 78 -5.98 -0.69 -19.17
C GLU A 78 -6.23 -2.01 -19.91
N PHE A 79 -6.02 -3.15 -19.23
CA PHE A 79 -6.31 -4.45 -19.80
C PHE A 79 -7.80 -4.66 -20.09
N GLU A 80 -8.69 -4.20 -19.21
CA GLU A 80 -10.15 -4.25 -19.45
C GLU A 80 -10.56 -3.47 -20.71
N LYS A 81 -9.98 -2.27 -20.90
CA LYS A 81 -10.22 -1.46 -22.09
C LYS A 81 -9.75 -2.15 -23.36
N MET A 82 -8.58 -2.80 -23.30
CA MET A 82 -8.04 -3.54 -24.43
C MET A 82 -8.89 -4.77 -24.79
N ASP A 83 -9.31 -5.55 -23.79
CA ASP A 83 -10.20 -6.71 -23.98
C ASP A 83 -11.52 -6.28 -24.63
N THR A 84 -12.15 -5.22 -24.09
CA THR A 84 -13.37 -4.63 -24.67
C THR A 84 -13.17 -4.14 -26.11
N GLY A 85 -12.01 -3.55 -26.41
CA GLY A 85 -11.67 -3.07 -27.75
C GLY A 85 -11.48 -4.22 -28.75
N LEU A 86 -10.79 -5.29 -28.34
CA LEU A 86 -10.60 -6.49 -29.14
C LEU A 86 -11.95 -7.20 -29.41
N GLN A 87 -12.80 -7.35 -28.39
CA GLN A 87 -14.14 -7.92 -28.55
C GLN A 87 -14.96 -7.16 -29.60
N LYS A 88 -14.95 -5.83 -29.60
CA LYS A 88 -15.66 -5.02 -30.60
C LYS A 88 -15.08 -5.12 -32.02
N THR A 89 -13.79 -5.42 -32.15
CA THR A 89 -13.09 -5.46 -33.45
C THR A 89 -13.22 -6.82 -34.13
N PHE A 90 -13.35 -7.88 -33.34
CA PHE A 90 -13.42 -9.27 -33.82
C PHE A 90 -14.80 -9.94 -33.62
N GLN A 91 -15.81 -9.17 -33.19
CA GLN A 91 -17.23 -9.48 -33.34
C GLN A 91 -17.71 -9.11 -34.74
#